data_AF-A0A0E2NIB7-F1
#
_entry.id   AF-A0A0E2NIB7-F1
#
_cell.length_a   1.000
_cell.length_b   1.000
_cell.length_c   1.000
_cell.angle_alpha   90.00
_cell.angle_beta   90.00
_cell.angle_gamma   90.00
#
_symmetry.space_group_name_H-M   'P 1'
#
loop_
_entity.id
_entity.type
_entity.pdbx_description
1 polymer ?
#
loop_
_entity_poly.entity_id
_entity_poly.type
_entity_poly.pdbx_seq_one_letter_code
_entity_poly.pdbx_strand_id
1 'polypeptide(L)'
;MMAGGGLTALEKSIVKALLAKGERNQDIHALINYQRTPTVNFGRISGVKKDKKIVPATDEQIEFYKKRKQSFDPVTGLNLYDDERLIRAREAMILAVTIFNSSTYKFKTGMFAILANIAWTYLLHEFHQRKDGSILNADGTTFALSHMLSRTDCPLSKGIKNNLATIKAIRDEVEHKLLGRSDPRWLSLFQACCLNFDKTIVELHGRRLSLQNEISVALQFGKLQIDQAAQLHQYDVPQHIAALDALLTAKLTEEELADLEYQFRVVYTFDSASKGSAHIQFLTPESEEGKSVHNVLQKYKISDELYPYRPGEVAAMVSKKTSKRFTLSDHTDAWKRHKVRPAKGDKTNRTYCIFHKAYDGYTYNDAWVDLLVSELTKPAKPGDPGNNGDLFPPKKAAEAPKVAIGIPPVLTTLMAPGKGQS
;
A
#
# COMPACT_ATOMS: atom_id res chain seq x y z
N MET A 1 28.69 -14.85 8.18
CA MET A 1 28.96 -15.58 9.44
C MET A 1 29.47 -14.60 10.48
N MET A 2 28.76 -14.45 11.60
CA MET A 2 29.19 -13.65 12.74
C MET A 2 30.44 -14.28 13.35
N ALA A 3 31.59 -13.60 13.26
CA ALA A 3 32.75 -14.00 14.04
C ALA A 3 32.36 -13.94 15.52
N GLY A 4 32.52 -15.03 16.26
CA GLY A 4 32.47 -14.99 17.73
C GLY A 4 33.46 -13.95 18.27
N GLY A 5 33.53 -13.76 19.59
CA GLY A 5 34.39 -12.74 20.23
C GLY A 5 35.92 -12.84 20.00
N GLY A 6 36.39 -13.62 19.02
CA GLY A 6 37.79 -13.78 18.62
C GLY A 6 38.10 -13.29 17.20
N LEU A 7 39.39 -13.05 16.94
CA LEU A 7 39.89 -12.69 15.61
C LEU A 7 39.73 -13.85 14.62
N THR A 8 39.26 -13.55 13.41
CA THR A 8 39.29 -14.47 12.27
C THR A 8 40.72 -14.78 11.83
N ALA A 9 40.91 -15.81 11.00
CA ALA A 9 42.24 -16.15 10.47
C ALA A 9 42.88 -14.99 9.68
N LEU A 10 42.08 -14.31 8.85
CA LEU A 10 42.52 -13.12 8.11
C LEU A 10 42.91 -11.99 9.07
N GLU A 11 42.07 -11.67 10.06
CA GLU A 11 42.39 -10.60 11.01
C GLU A 11 43.65 -10.89 11.83
N LYS A 12 43.87 -12.15 12.22
CA LYS A 12 45.12 -12.57 12.86
C LYS A 12 46.33 -12.29 11.96
N SER A 13 46.23 -12.64 10.68
CA SER A 13 47.28 -12.41 9.67
C SER A 13 47.56 -10.91 9.45
N ILE A 14 46.50 -10.09 9.37
CA ILE A 14 46.58 -8.62 9.25
C ILE A 14 47.23 -8.00 10.49
N VAL A 15 46.77 -8.37 11.69
CA VAL A 15 47.36 -7.90 12.96
C VAL A 15 48.86 -8.25 13.01
N LYS A 16 49.24 -9.48 12.64
CA LYS A 16 50.63 -9.92 12.64
C LYS A 16 51.50 -9.05 11.72
N ALA A 17 51.02 -8.74 10.53
CA ALA A 17 51.75 -7.92 9.57
C ALA A 17 51.86 -6.46 10.01
N LEU A 18 50.78 -5.86 10.51
CA LEU A 18 50.80 -4.49 11.02
C LEU A 18 51.74 -4.33 12.22
N LEU A 19 51.76 -5.32 13.14
CA LEU A 19 52.72 -5.36 14.24
C LEU A 19 54.17 -5.44 13.76
N ALA A 20 54.45 -6.22 12.71
CA ALA A 20 55.78 -6.34 12.14
C ALA A 20 56.24 -5.04 11.45
N LYS A 21 55.30 -4.25 10.92
CA LYS A 21 55.53 -2.91 10.36
C LYS A 21 55.65 -1.79 11.40
N GLY A 22 55.51 -2.09 12.69
CA GLY A 22 55.65 -1.11 13.77
C GLY A 22 54.41 -0.23 14.02
N GLU A 23 53.25 -0.58 13.47
CA GLU A 23 51.98 0.12 13.73
C GLU A 23 51.62 0.07 15.22
N ARG A 24 51.05 1.15 15.75
CA ARG A 24 50.68 1.20 17.18
C ARG A 24 49.51 0.25 17.41
N ASN A 25 49.56 -0.46 18.54
CA ASN A 25 48.48 -1.39 18.90
C ASN A 25 47.10 -0.71 18.98
N GLN A 26 47.03 0.57 19.34
CA GLN A 26 45.79 1.35 19.37
C GLN A 26 45.19 1.53 17.96
N ASP A 27 46.03 1.83 16.97
CA ASP A 27 45.58 1.99 15.58
C ASP A 27 45.12 0.64 15.00
N ILE A 28 45.86 -0.43 15.28
CA ILE A 28 45.46 -1.79 14.91
C ILE A 28 44.12 -2.16 15.56
N HIS A 29 43.95 -1.86 16.84
CA HIS A 29 42.70 -2.13 17.57
C HIS A 29 41.52 -1.35 16.99
N ALA A 30 41.71 -0.07 16.69
CA ALA A 30 40.70 0.76 16.05
C ALA A 30 40.33 0.21 14.65
N LEU A 31 41.31 -0.14 13.83
CA LEU A 31 41.09 -0.69 12.49
C LEU A 31 40.30 -2.01 12.53
N ILE A 32 40.68 -2.93 13.41
CA ILE A 32 40.00 -4.23 13.55
C ILE A 32 38.55 -4.04 14.04
N ASN A 33 38.35 -3.17 15.02
CA ASN A 33 37.05 -2.96 15.63
C ASN A 33 36.12 -2.05 14.84
N TYR A 34 36.62 -1.34 13.84
CA TYR A 34 35.77 -0.52 12.99
C TYR A 34 34.66 -1.38 12.37
N GLN A 35 33.41 -1.05 12.72
CA GLN A 35 32.17 -1.72 12.33
C GLN A 35 32.13 -3.23 12.62
N ARG A 36 32.82 -3.65 13.68
CA ARG A 36 32.84 -5.02 14.14
C ARG A 36 31.84 -5.21 15.30
N THR A 37 30.94 -6.19 15.17
CA THR A 37 30.07 -6.63 16.26
C THR A 37 30.13 -8.15 16.40
N PRO A 38 30.54 -8.71 17.56
CA PRO A 38 31.08 -8.01 18.74
C PRO A 38 32.51 -7.50 18.51
N THR A 39 32.88 -6.42 19.20
CA THR A 39 34.26 -5.91 19.23
C THR A 39 35.21 -6.91 19.90
N VAL A 40 36.50 -6.80 19.59
CA VAL A 40 37.57 -7.58 20.21
C VAL A 40 38.35 -6.74 21.20
N ASN A 41 38.71 -7.37 22.32
CA ASN A 41 39.56 -6.76 23.33
C ASN A 41 41.03 -6.73 22.91
N PHE A 42 41.77 -5.77 23.43
CA PHE A 42 43.19 -5.57 23.16
C PHE A 42 44.05 -6.82 23.46
N GLY A 43 43.67 -7.61 24.46
CA GLY A 43 44.33 -8.89 24.77
C GLY A 43 44.39 -9.85 23.58
N ARG A 44 43.38 -9.86 22.70
CA ARG A 44 43.35 -10.71 21.50
C ARG A 44 44.40 -10.28 20.46
N ILE A 45 44.69 -8.99 20.36
CA ILE A 45 45.74 -8.43 19.48
C ILE A 45 47.12 -8.80 20.03
N SER A 46 47.32 -8.62 21.34
CA SER A 46 48.59 -8.98 21.98
C SER A 46 48.94 -10.48 21.88
N GLY A 47 47.92 -11.34 21.88
CA GLY A 47 48.08 -12.79 21.69
C GLY A 47 48.67 -13.17 20.34
N VAL A 48 48.33 -12.43 19.27
CA VAL A 48 48.85 -12.67 17.91
C VAL A 48 50.36 -12.42 17.82
N LYS A 49 50.88 -11.46 18.62
CA LYS A 49 52.31 -11.14 18.62
C LYS A 49 53.17 -12.37 18.92
N LYS A 50 52.76 -13.17 19.91
CA LYS A 50 53.51 -14.32 20.44
C LYS A 50 53.37 -15.60 19.60
N ASP A 51 52.31 -15.70 18.80
CA ASP A 51 52.05 -16.89 18.00
C ASP A 51 52.90 -16.89 16.71
N LYS A 52 53.84 -17.85 16.62
CA LYS A 52 54.74 -18.01 15.47
C LYS A 52 54.08 -18.72 14.28
N LYS A 53 52.91 -19.36 14.46
CA LYS A 53 52.22 -20.10 13.40
C LYS A 53 51.44 -19.19 12.46
N ILE A 54 51.19 -17.94 12.86
CA ILE A 54 50.44 -16.98 12.06
C ILE A 54 51.36 -16.37 11.00
N VAL A 55 51.06 -16.66 9.74
CA VAL A 55 51.72 -16.04 8.59
C VAL A 55 51.25 -14.58 8.46
N PRO A 56 52.17 -13.59 8.40
CA PRO A 56 51.80 -12.20 8.16
C PRO A 56 51.11 -12.02 6.80
N ALA A 57 50.09 -11.17 6.75
CA ALA A 57 49.46 -10.76 5.52
C ALA A 57 50.43 -9.99 4.60
N THR A 58 50.21 -10.07 3.29
CA THR A 58 50.94 -9.28 2.29
C THR A 58 50.51 -7.81 2.33
N ASP A 59 51.31 -6.94 1.74
CA ASP A 59 50.99 -5.50 1.65
C ASP A 59 49.68 -5.25 0.91
N GLU A 60 49.42 -6.00 -0.16
CA GLU A 60 48.18 -5.95 -0.91
C GLU A 60 46.97 -6.36 -0.04
N GLN A 61 47.13 -7.40 0.78
CA GLN A 61 46.08 -7.85 1.70
C GLN A 61 45.78 -6.80 2.78
N ILE A 62 46.81 -6.11 3.29
CA ILE A 62 46.65 -5.01 4.25
C ILE A 62 45.90 -3.86 3.59
N GLU A 63 46.32 -3.43 2.40
CA GLU A 63 45.69 -2.33 1.67
C GLU A 63 44.23 -2.65 1.32
N PHE A 64 43.96 -3.85 0.84
CA PHE A 64 42.60 -4.30 0.58
C PHE A 64 41.76 -4.35 1.86
N TYR A 65 42.31 -4.83 2.99
CA TYR A 65 41.61 -4.85 4.26
C TYR A 65 41.27 -3.43 4.75
N LYS A 66 42.21 -2.48 4.65
CA LYS A 66 42.00 -1.07 4.99
C LYS A 66 40.91 -0.45 4.10
N LYS A 67 40.99 -0.64 2.78
CA LYS A 67 39.96 -0.17 1.82
C LYS A 67 38.59 -0.76 2.15
N ARG A 68 38.52 -2.07 2.35
CA ARG A 68 37.28 -2.76 2.73
C ARG A 68 36.69 -2.19 4.01
N LYS A 69 37.49 -1.91 5.05
CA LYS A 69 37.01 -1.25 6.27
C LYS A 69 36.48 0.16 6.01
N GLN A 70 37.11 0.93 5.12
CA GLN A 70 36.71 2.30 4.79
C GLN A 70 35.46 2.37 3.89
N SER A 71 35.17 1.34 3.10
CA SER A 71 33.99 1.29 2.20
C SER A 71 32.65 1.05 2.92
N PHE A 72 32.58 1.41 4.20
CA PHE A 72 31.37 1.34 4.99
C PHE A 72 30.58 2.65 4.87
N ASP A 73 29.29 2.53 4.57
CA ASP A 73 28.37 3.66 4.56
C ASP A 73 27.73 3.85 5.97
N PRO A 74 27.98 4.98 6.65
CA PRO A 74 27.41 5.24 7.98
C PRO A 74 25.89 5.42 7.99
N VAL A 75 25.29 5.78 6.86
CA VAL A 75 23.84 6.00 6.76
C VAL A 75 23.12 4.66 6.76
N THR A 76 23.46 3.81 5.80
CA THR A 76 22.80 2.51 5.62
C THR A 76 23.36 1.42 6.54
N GLY A 77 24.62 1.54 6.94
CA GLY A 77 25.35 0.49 7.64
C GLY A 77 25.87 -0.62 6.73
N LEU A 78 25.82 -0.43 5.41
CA LEU A 78 26.29 -1.41 4.43
C LEU A 78 27.78 -1.23 4.12
N ASN A 79 28.44 -2.33 3.75
CA ASN A 79 29.79 -2.32 3.22
C ASN A 79 29.79 -2.74 1.75
N LEU A 80 30.53 -2.00 0.91
CA LEU A 80 30.59 -2.26 -0.54
C LEU A 80 30.96 -3.71 -0.90
N TYR A 81 31.85 -4.34 -0.12
CA TYR A 81 32.35 -5.68 -0.41
C TYR A 81 31.53 -6.79 0.24
N ASP A 82 30.92 -6.50 1.40
CA ASP A 82 30.19 -7.52 2.18
C ASP A 82 28.69 -7.53 1.88
N ASP A 83 28.14 -6.40 1.48
CA ASP A 83 26.71 -6.20 1.28
C ASP A 83 26.37 -5.72 -0.14
N GLU A 84 27.23 -6.06 -1.12
CA GLU A 84 27.11 -5.60 -2.50
C GLU A 84 25.71 -5.84 -3.10
N ARG A 85 25.08 -6.99 -2.81
CA ARG A 85 23.72 -7.29 -3.27
C ARG A 85 22.68 -6.32 -2.71
N LEU A 86 22.77 -5.95 -1.44
CA LEU A 86 21.83 -5.01 -0.81
C LEU A 86 22.01 -3.61 -1.37
N ILE A 87 23.25 -3.18 -1.58
CA ILE A 87 23.57 -1.89 -2.21
C ILE A 87 22.94 -1.84 -3.60
N ARG A 88 23.25 -2.83 -4.45
CA ARG A 88 22.73 -2.91 -5.82
C ARG A 88 21.21 -3.09 -5.87
N ALA A 89 20.61 -3.83 -4.93
CA ALA A 89 19.16 -3.98 -4.85
C ALA A 89 18.48 -2.63 -4.59
N ARG A 90 19.01 -1.85 -3.64
CA ARG A 90 18.52 -0.50 -3.32
C ARG A 90 18.68 0.45 -4.50
N GLU A 91 19.87 0.50 -5.09
CA GLU A 91 20.16 1.35 -6.24
C GLU A 91 19.27 1.02 -7.44
N ALA A 92 19.07 -0.27 -7.75
CA ALA A 92 18.18 -0.68 -8.83
C ALA A 92 16.74 -0.21 -8.60
N MET A 93 16.21 -0.31 -7.38
CA MET A 93 14.87 0.19 -7.06
C MET A 93 14.78 1.72 -7.15
N ILE A 94 15.79 2.44 -6.63
CA ILE A 94 15.85 3.92 -6.72
C ILE A 94 15.90 4.36 -8.19
N LEU A 95 16.69 3.68 -9.02
CA LEU A 95 16.78 3.97 -10.45
C LEU A 95 15.47 3.67 -11.18
N ALA A 96 14.78 2.57 -10.83
CA ALA A 96 13.47 2.24 -11.38
C ALA A 96 12.49 3.40 -11.17
N VAL A 97 12.40 3.89 -9.93
CA VAL A 97 11.59 5.04 -9.53
C VAL A 97 12.01 6.31 -10.27
N THR A 98 13.31 6.60 -10.31
CA THR A 98 13.85 7.83 -10.90
C THR A 98 13.54 7.91 -12.39
N ILE A 99 13.76 6.82 -13.13
CA ILE A 99 13.48 6.76 -14.57
C ILE A 99 11.99 6.88 -14.83
N PHE A 100 11.16 6.21 -14.04
CA PHE A 100 9.72 6.25 -14.20
C PHE A 100 9.16 7.67 -13.99
N ASN A 101 9.70 8.41 -13.02
CA ASN A 101 9.29 9.78 -12.71
C ASN A 101 9.84 10.82 -13.70
N SER A 102 10.99 10.55 -14.34
CA SER A 102 11.62 11.51 -15.25
C SER A 102 10.70 11.90 -16.42
N SER A 103 10.50 13.19 -16.67
CA SER A 103 9.74 13.68 -17.83
C SER A 103 10.46 13.45 -19.17
N THR A 104 11.77 13.18 -19.12
CA THR A 104 12.65 13.05 -20.28
C THR A 104 12.45 11.72 -21.00
N TYR A 105 12.36 10.63 -20.25
CA TYR A 105 12.38 9.28 -20.82
C TYR A 105 10.99 8.82 -21.28
N LYS A 106 10.96 8.03 -22.36
CA LYS A 106 9.73 7.43 -22.92
C LYS A 106 9.63 5.93 -22.64
N PHE A 107 10.74 5.26 -22.36
CA PHE A 107 10.77 3.82 -22.06
C PHE A 107 10.65 3.56 -20.56
N LYS A 108 9.63 4.12 -19.92
CA LYS A 108 9.52 4.13 -18.45
C LYS A 108 9.08 2.80 -17.88
N THR A 109 7.96 2.28 -18.38
CA THR A 109 7.37 1.01 -17.97
C THR A 109 8.35 -0.16 -18.06
N GLY A 110 9.07 -0.28 -19.19
CA GLY A 110 10.03 -1.36 -19.36
C GLY A 110 11.26 -1.23 -18.47
N MET A 111 11.83 -0.03 -18.36
CA MET A 111 12.96 0.20 -17.45
C MET A 111 12.57 -0.05 -15.99
N PHE A 112 11.37 0.35 -15.58
CA PHE A 112 10.86 0.04 -14.25
C PHE A 112 10.77 -1.48 -14.04
N ALA A 113 10.13 -2.21 -14.95
CA ALA A 113 9.94 -3.66 -14.80
C ALA A 113 11.29 -4.43 -14.77
N ILE A 114 12.26 -4.01 -15.58
CA ILE A 114 13.61 -4.59 -15.60
C ILE A 114 14.33 -4.33 -14.27
N LEU A 115 14.40 -3.06 -13.84
CA LEU A 115 15.16 -2.67 -12.65
C LEU A 115 14.51 -3.19 -11.36
N ALA A 116 13.17 -3.20 -11.27
CA ALA A 116 12.45 -3.78 -10.16
C ALA A 116 12.71 -5.30 -10.05
N ASN A 117 12.74 -6.02 -11.17
CA ASN A 117 13.06 -7.45 -11.17
C ASN A 117 14.49 -7.73 -10.68
N ILE A 118 15.46 -6.91 -11.10
CA ILE A 118 16.84 -6.98 -10.59
C ILE A 118 16.89 -6.70 -9.09
N ALA A 119 16.23 -5.63 -8.64
CA ALA A 119 16.18 -5.26 -7.23
C ALA A 119 15.66 -6.40 -6.34
N TRP A 120 14.51 -6.97 -6.70
CA TRP A 120 13.90 -8.09 -5.97
C TRP A 120 14.72 -9.38 -6.05
N THR A 121 15.37 -9.64 -7.18
CA THR A 121 16.29 -10.78 -7.32
C THR A 121 17.44 -10.68 -6.32
N TYR A 122 18.11 -9.52 -6.24
CA TYR A 122 19.22 -9.33 -5.31
C TYR A 122 18.78 -9.34 -3.85
N LEU A 123 17.61 -8.78 -3.52
CA LEU A 123 17.05 -8.84 -2.18
C LEU A 123 16.82 -10.28 -1.72
N LEU A 124 16.16 -11.11 -2.55
CA LEU A 124 15.91 -12.50 -2.20
C LEU A 124 17.17 -13.37 -2.25
N HIS A 125 18.11 -13.10 -3.15
CA HIS A 125 19.43 -13.74 -3.11
C HIS A 125 20.13 -13.47 -1.79
N GLU A 126 20.14 -12.23 -1.30
CA GLU A 126 20.78 -11.93 -0.04
C GLU A 126 20.10 -12.63 1.14
N PHE A 127 18.76 -12.66 1.16
CA PHE A 127 17.99 -13.41 2.14
C PHE A 127 18.37 -14.90 2.17
N HIS A 128 18.33 -15.59 1.03
CA HIS A 128 18.68 -17.01 0.97
C HIS A 128 20.16 -17.25 1.25
N GLN A 129 21.06 -16.39 0.75
CA GLN A 129 22.50 -16.49 1.02
C GLN A 129 22.80 -16.42 2.52
N ARG A 130 22.14 -15.52 3.27
CA ARG A 130 22.33 -15.39 4.72
C ARG A 130 21.67 -16.53 5.50
N LYS A 131 20.55 -17.06 5.00
CA LYS A 131 19.77 -18.11 5.65
C LYS A 131 20.43 -19.48 5.55
N ASP A 132 20.79 -19.90 4.34
CA ASP A 132 21.26 -21.26 4.07
C ASP A 132 22.34 -21.34 2.96
N GLY A 133 22.68 -20.22 2.31
CA GLY A 133 23.66 -20.20 1.21
C GLY A 133 23.13 -20.76 -0.11
N SER A 134 21.84 -21.10 -0.19
CA SER A 134 21.22 -21.70 -1.38
C SER A 134 20.79 -20.63 -2.37
N ILE A 135 21.74 -20.19 -3.19
CA ILE A 135 21.47 -19.25 -4.29
C ILE A 135 21.87 -19.78 -5.66
N LEU A 136 22.44 -20.98 -5.75
CA LEU A 136 23.02 -21.53 -6.96
C LEU A 136 22.25 -22.77 -7.46
N ASN A 137 22.08 -22.82 -8.77
CA ASN A 137 21.70 -24.01 -9.53
C ASN A 137 22.89 -24.98 -9.62
N ALA A 138 22.61 -26.21 -10.07
CA ALA A 138 23.63 -27.24 -10.28
C ALA A 138 24.69 -26.85 -11.34
N ASP A 139 24.32 -25.99 -12.29
CA ASP A 139 25.22 -25.47 -13.34
C ASP A 139 26.06 -24.26 -12.89
N GLY A 140 25.94 -23.84 -11.62
CA GLY A 140 26.64 -22.68 -11.06
C GLY A 140 25.99 -21.33 -11.34
N THR A 141 24.86 -21.28 -12.07
CA THR A 141 24.08 -20.05 -12.23
C THR A 141 23.27 -19.73 -10.97
N THR A 142 22.93 -18.46 -10.75
CA THR A 142 22.10 -18.10 -9.59
C THR A 142 20.61 -18.35 -9.84
N PHE A 143 19.84 -18.63 -8.79
CA PHE A 143 18.39 -18.80 -8.90
C PHE A 143 17.70 -17.60 -9.55
N ALA A 144 16.82 -17.87 -10.51
CA ALA A 144 15.95 -16.85 -11.06
C ALA A 144 14.91 -16.39 -10.01
N LEU A 145 14.42 -15.16 -10.12
CA LEU A 145 13.37 -14.65 -9.25
C LEU A 145 12.15 -15.59 -9.20
N SER A 146 11.69 -16.07 -10.36
CA SER A 146 10.55 -16.99 -10.45
C SER A 146 10.75 -18.27 -9.64
N HIS A 147 11.97 -18.82 -9.65
CA HIS A 147 12.31 -19.98 -8.83
C HIS A 147 12.19 -19.63 -7.35
N MET A 148 12.80 -18.52 -6.91
CA MET A 148 12.74 -18.10 -5.49
C MET A 148 11.31 -17.82 -5.01
N LEU A 149 10.44 -17.24 -5.85
CA LEU A 149 9.03 -17.00 -5.50
C LEU A 149 8.24 -18.31 -5.28
N SER A 150 8.62 -19.37 -6.01
CA SER A 150 7.99 -20.69 -5.93
C SER A 150 8.46 -21.54 -4.74
N ARG A 151 9.58 -21.18 -4.11
CA ARG A 151 10.09 -21.90 -2.95
C ARG A 151 9.14 -21.78 -1.77
N THR A 152 9.02 -22.87 -1.02
CA THR A 152 8.19 -22.94 0.20
C THR A 152 8.69 -22.02 1.31
N ASP A 153 9.98 -21.68 1.27
CA ASP A 153 10.67 -20.93 2.31
C ASP A 153 10.88 -19.44 1.95
N CYS A 154 10.22 -18.99 0.86
CA CYS A 154 10.19 -17.60 0.41
C CYS A 154 9.45 -16.73 1.43
N PRO A 155 10.01 -15.58 1.86
CA PRO A 155 9.47 -14.77 2.95
C PRO A 155 8.27 -13.90 2.53
N LEU A 156 7.90 -13.91 1.25
CA LEU A 156 6.93 -12.97 0.68
C LEU A 156 5.50 -13.49 0.79
N SER A 157 4.56 -12.57 1.01
CA SER A 157 3.12 -12.86 0.97
C SER A 157 2.67 -13.26 -0.44
N LYS A 158 1.44 -13.80 -0.52
CA LYS A 158 0.83 -14.14 -1.81
C LYS A 158 0.62 -12.90 -2.68
N GLY A 159 0.19 -11.78 -2.11
CA GLY A 159 0.00 -10.50 -2.82
C GLY A 159 1.28 -9.98 -3.45
N ILE A 160 2.40 -9.97 -2.70
CA ILE A 160 3.70 -9.57 -3.21
C ILE A 160 4.16 -10.52 -4.33
N LYS A 161 4.01 -11.85 -4.16
CA LYS A 161 4.36 -12.83 -5.19
C LYS A 161 3.58 -12.60 -6.48
N ASN A 162 2.27 -12.34 -6.37
CA ASN A 162 1.41 -12.04 -7.51
C ASN A 162 1.86 -10.74 -8.21
N ASN A 163 2.17 -9.69 -7.45
CA ASN A 163 2.68 -8.43 -8.00
C ASN A 163 3.99 -8.65 -8.79
N LEU A 164 4.94 -9.38 -8.22
CA LEU A 164 6.23 -9.68 -8.87
C LEU A 164 6.07 -10.58 -10.10
N ALA A 165 5.14 -11.53 -10.08
CA ALA A 165 4.81 -12.34 -11.25
C ALA A 165 4.26 -11.47 -12.39
N THR A 166 3.37 -10.52 -12.08
CA THR A 166 2.85 -9.55 -13.04
C THR A 166 3.96 -8.64 -13.58
N ILE A 167 4.84 -8.10 -12.73
CA ILE A 167 5.97 -7.25 -13.16
C ILE A 167 6.93 -8.03 -14.05
N LYS A 168 7.20 -9.30 -13.74
CA LYS A 168 8.00 -10.15 -14.63
C LYS A 168 7.34 -10.31 -15.99
N ALA A 169 6.04 -10.58 -16.04
CA ALA A 169 5.33 -10.72 -17.31
C ALA A 169 5.35 -9.42 -18.12
N ILE A 170 5.22 -8.26 -17.48
CA ILE A 170 5.44 -6.95 -18.13
C ILE A 170 6.87 -6.85 -18.67
N ARG A 171 7.88 -7.26 -17.90
CA ARG A 171 9.29 -7.28 -18.32
C ARG A 171 9.52 -8.14 -19.57
N ASP A 172 8.95 -9.34 -19.59
CA ASP A 172 9.08 -10.26 -20.72
C ASP A 172 8.39 -9.66 -21.97
N GLU A 173 7.26 -8.98 -21.79
CA GLU A 173 6.52 -8.36 -22.89
C GLU A 173 7.20 -7.11 -23.45
N VAL A 174 7.80 -6.24 -22.63
CA VAL A 174 8.55 -5.08 -23.13
C VAL A 174 9.81 -5.48 -23.90
N GLU A 175 10.35 -6.67 -23.63
CA GLU A 175 11.52 -7.21 -24.31
C GLU A 175 11.18 -7.62 -25.75
N HIS A 176 9.95 -8.09 -25.97
CA HIS A 176 9.52 -8.65 -27.25
C HIS A 176 8.51 -7.77 -28.02
N LYS A 177 7.90 -6.77 -27.37
CA LYS A 177 6.85 -5.91 -27.96
C LYS A 177 7.02 -4.44 -27.59
N LEU A 178 6.66 -3.56 -28.53
CA LEU A 178 6.62 -2.12 -28.31
C LEU A 178 5.32 -1.73 -27.58
N LEU A 179 5.41 -1.49 -26.28
CA LEU A 179 4.25 -1.29 -25.39
C LEU A 179 3.63 0.13 -25.39
N GLY A 180 3.81 0.93 -26.44
CA GLY A 180 3.14 2.23 -26.62
C GLY A 180 3.18 3.15 -25.38
N ARG A 181 2.13 3.96 -25.16
CA ARG A 181 1.96 4.80 -23.96
C ARG A 181 1.20 4.04 -22.85
N SER A 182 1.81 2.99 -22.28
CA SER A 182 1.22 2.16 -21.22
C SER A 182 1.42 2.69 -19.79
N ASP A 183 2.28 3.70 -19.59
CA ASP A 183 2.76 4.12 -18.27
C ASP A 183 1.67 4.38 -17.21
N PRO A 184 0.53 5.04 -17.50
CA PRO A 184 -0.50 5.29 -16.48
C PRO A 184 -1.26 4.04 -16.06
N ARG A 185 -1.31 2.99 -16.90
CA ARG A 185 -2.17 1.81 -16.71
C ARG A 185 -1.71 0.92 -15.56
N TRP A 186 -0.40 0.81 -15.37
CA TRP A 186 0.24 -0.08 -14.39
C TRP A 186 0.88 0.66 -13.22
N LEU A 187 0.60 1.95 -13.07
CA LEU A 187 1.12 2.77 -11.99
C LEU A 187 0.83 2.17 -10.60
N SER A 188 -0.38 1.64 -10.39
CA SER A 188 -0.78 0.98 -9.13
C SER A 188 0.07 -0.25 -8.81
N LEU A 189 0.42 -1.06 -9.81
CA LEU A 189 1.28 -2.23 -9.67
C LEU A 189 2.71 -1.82 -9.28
N PHE A 190 3.24 -0.78 -9.92
CA PHE A 190 4.58 -0.28 -9.67
C PHE A 190 4.69 0.37 -8.29
N GLN A 191 3.66 1.11 -7.87
CA GLN A 191 3.60 1.67 -6.52
C GLN A 191 3.57 0.58 -5.44
N ALA A 192 2.73 -0.46 -5.60
CA ALA A 192 2.73 -1.60 -4.69
C ALA A 192 4.10 -2.27 -4.62
N CYS A 193 4.75 -2.49 -5.77
CA CYS A 193 6.09 -3.06 -5.84
C CYS A 193 7.12 -2.28 -5.01
N CYS A 194 7.17 -0.95 -5.16
CA CYS A 194 8.10 -0.11 -4.40
C CYS A 194 7.82 -0.17 -2.89
N LEU A 195 6.56 -0.04 -2.49
CA LEU A 195 6.16 -0.08 -1.08
C LEU A 195 6.48 -1.44 -0.44
N ASN A 196 6.16 -2.53 -1.13
CA ASN A 196 6.45 -3.88 -0.70
C ASN A 196 7.96 -4.13 -0.60
N PHE A 197 8.76 -3.55 -1.51
CA PHE A 197 10.21 -3.67 -1.48
C PHE A 197 10.80 -2.99 -0.25
N ASP A 198 10.39 -1.75 0.04
CA ASP A 198 10.81 -1.01 1.25
C ASP A 198 10.42 -1.76 2.53
N LYS A 199 9.17 -2.22 2.62
CA LYS A 199 8.70 -3.03 3.74
C LYS A 199 9.56 -4.28 3.93
N THR A 200 9.78 -5.03 2.85
CA THR A 200 10.53 -6.30 2.89
C THR A 200 12.01 -6.09 3.24
N ILE A 201 12.70 -5.11 2.65
CA ILE A 201 14.12 -4.89 2.95
C ILE A 201 14.32 -4.44 4.41
N VAL A 202 13.38 -3.65 4.95
CA VAL A 202 13.38 -3.25 6.36
C VAL A 202 13.15 -4.45 7.29
N GLU A 203 12.18 -5.30 6.97
CA GLU A 203 11.87 -6.51 7.74
C GLU A 203 13.02 -7.52 7.75
N LEU A 204 13.66 -7.75 6.59
CA LEU A 204 14.70 -8.78 6.45
C LEU A 204 16.10 -8.31 6.86
N HIS A 205 16.43 -7.02 6.64
CA HIS A 205 17.80 -6.53 6.72
C HIS A 205 17.96 -5.26 7.59
N GLY A 206 16.86 -4.72 8.13
CA GLY A 206 16.87 -3.68 9.15
C GLY A 206 16.47 -2.29 8.65
N ARG A 207 15.99 -1.47 9.58
CA ARG A 207 15.37 -0.15 9.31
C ARG A 207 16.26 0.85 8.57
N ARG A 208 17.59 0.76 8.72
CA ARG A 208 18.53 1.68 8.06
C ARG A 208 18.54 1.54 6.53
N LEU A 209 18.02 0.43 6.00
CA LEU A 209 18.00 0.15 4.57
C LEU A 209 16.75 0.67 3.87
N SER A 210 15.83 1.30 4.62
CA SER A 210 14.63 1.89 4.06
C SER A 210 14.95 2.85 2.91
N LEU A 211 14.03 2.87 1.95
CA LEU A 211 13.98 3.72 0.77
C LEU A 211 12.79 4.68 0.83
N GLN A 212 12.17 4.88 2.01
CA GLN A 212 10.95 5.70 2.13
C GLN A 212 11.13 7.11 1.58
N ASN A 213 12.29 7.74 1.79
CA ASN A 213 12.53 9.09 1.30
C ASN A 213 12.59 9.12 -0.23
N GLU A 214 13.26 8.15 -0.84
CA GLU A 214 13.45 8.01 -2.28
C GLU A 214 12.14 7.58 -2.98
N ILE A 215 11.37 6.69 -2.35
CA ILE A 215 10.09 6.16 -2.86
C ILE A 215 8.94 7.15 -2.64
N SER A 216 8.98 7.99 -1.60
CA SER A 216 7.96 9.03 -1.38
C SER A 216 7.85 10.00 -2.56
N VAL A 217 8.97 10.24 -3.27
CA VAL A 217 9.00 11.03 -4.52
C VAL A 217 8.30 10.29 -5.68
N ALA A 218 8.32 8.95 -5.70
CA ALA A 218 7.55 8.12 -6.64
C ALA A 218 6.04 8.21 -6.43
N LEU A 219 5.61 8.34 -5.17
CA LEU A 219 4.21 8.37 -4.80
C LEU A 219 3.56 9.75 -5.02
N GLN A 220 4.34 10.82 -5.15
CA GLN A 220 3.82 12.20 -5.24
C GLN A 220 3.16 12.56 -6.58
N PHE A 221 3.39 11.82 -7.67
CA PHE A 221 2.88 12.18 -9.00
C PHE A 221 1.58 11.50 -9.43
N GLY A 222 0.99 10.66 -8.56
CA GLY A 222 -0.42 10.25 -8.71
C GLY A 222 -1.36 11.46 -8.83
N LYS A 223 -0.99 12.62 -8.23
CA LYS A 223 -1.77 13.86 -8.29
C LYS A 223 -1.80 14.49 -9.70
N LEU A 224 -0.69 14.48 -10.44
CA LEU A 224 -0.58 15.13 -11.76
C LEU A 224 -1.08 14.23 -12.91
N GLN A 225 -1.07 12.92 -12.71
CA GLN A 225 -1.56 11.96 -13.71
C GLN A 225 -3.05 11.66 -13.56
N ILE A 226 -3.71 11.88 -12.41
CA ILE A 226 -5.16 11.62 -12.30
C ILE A 226 -5.99 12.64 -13.07
N ASP A 227 -5.59 13.92 -13.05
CA ASP A 227 -6.25 14.96 -13.86
C ASP A 227 -6.04 14.73 -15.38
N GLN A 228 -4.93 14.10 -15.76
CA GLN A 228 -4.68 13.69 -17.16
C GLN A 228 -5.29 12.33 -17.50
N ALA A 229 -5.36 11.37 -16.57
CA ALA A 229 -5.91 10.02 -16.78
C ALA A 229 -7.42 10.09 -17.02
N ALA A 230 -8.13 10.99 -16.34
CA ALA A 230 -9.53 11.30 -16.62
C ALA A 230 -9.76 11.83 -18.07
N GLN A 231 -8.71 12.36 -18.72
CA GLN A 231 -8.74 12.81 -20.12
C GLN A 231 -8.12 11.80 -21.11
N LEU A 232 -7.24 10.90 -20.65
CA LEU A 232 -6.52 9.92 -21.46
C LEU A 232 -7.32 8.66 -21.79
N HIS A 233 -8.45 8.42 -21.14
CA HIS A 233 -9.41 7.37 -21.52
C HIS A 233 -10.04 7.59 -22.92
N GLN A 234 -9.71 8.68 -23.62
CA GLN A 234 -10.14 8.95 -24.99
C GLN A 234 -9.17 8.49 -26.08
N TYR A 235 -7.97 7.99 -25.76
CA TYR A 235 -7.06 7.46 -26.77
C TYR A 235 -7.09 5.93 -26.79
N ASP A 236 -7.27 5.38 -28.00
CA ASP A 236 -7.31 3.96 -28.31
C ASP A 236 -6.16 3.22 -27.62
N VAL A 237 -6.48 2.40 -26.61
CA VAL A 237 -5.50 1.52 -25.97
C VAL A 237 -5.12 0.48 -27.01
N PRO A 238 -3.83 0.38 -27.41
CA PRO A 238 -3.42 -0.64 -28.36
C PRO A 238 -3.90 -2.03 -27.91
N GLN A 239 -4.55 -2.77 -28.81
CA GLN A 239 -5.20 -4.05 -28.51
C GLN A 239 -4.28 -5.05 -27.80
N HIS A 240 -2.98 -5.03 -28.11
CA HIS A 240 -1.98 -5.89 -27.47
C HIS A 240 -1.74 -5.57 -25.99
N ILE A 241 -1.93 -4.32 -25.55
CA ILE A 241 -1.81 -3.89 -24.14
C ILE A 241 -3.04 -4.37 -23.36
N ALA A 242 -4.23 -4.21 -23.94
CA ALA A 242 -5.47 -4.70 -23.34
C ALA A 242 -5.48 -6.24 -23.23
N ALA A 243 -4.94 -6.93 -24.24
CA ALA A 243 -4.78 -8.38 -24.20
C ALA A 243 -3.79 -8.84 -23.11
N LEU A 244 -2.68 -8.11 -22.93
CA LEU A 244 -1.74 -8.39 -21.84
C LEU A 244 -2.41 -8.17 -20.48
N ASP A 245 -3.11 -7.06 -20.29
CA ASP A 245 -3.82 -6.76 -19.04
C ASP A 245 -4.83 -7.86 -18.69
N ALA A 246 -5.65 -8.29 -19.67
CA ALA A 246 -6.57 -9.40 -19.52
C ALA A 246 -5.85 -10.71 -19.16
N LEU A 247 -4.69 -11.00 -19.77
CA LEU A 247 -3.89 -12.18 -19.47
C LEU A 247 -3.32 -12.14 -18.04
N LEU A 248 -2.85 -10.97 -17.60
CA LEU A 248 -2.30 -10.76 -16.26
C LEU A 248 -3.38 -10.94 -15.19
N THR A 249 -4.61 -10.47 -15.45
CA THR A 249 -5.72 -10.56 -14.50
C THR A 249 -6.47 -11.90 -14.56
N ALA A 250 -6.49 -12.59 -15.70
CA ALA A 250 -7.26 -13.83 -15.89
C ALA A 250 -6.85 -14.97 -14.94
N LYS A 251 -5.64 -14.89 -14.38
CA LYS A 251 -5.10 -15.90 -13.45
C LYS A 251 -5.35 -15.58 -11.98
N LEU A 252 -5.98 -14.44 -11.68
CA LEU A 252 -6.18 -13.92 -10.33
C LEU A 252 -7.66 -13.93 -9.95
N THR A 253 -7.97 -14.27 -8.69
CA THR A 253 -9.33 -14.15 -8.14
C THR A 253 -9.70 -12.69 -7.87
N GLU A 254 -10.98 -12.41 -7.65
CA GLU A 254 -11.41 -11.06 -7.28
C GLU A 254 -10.75 -10.57 -5.98
N GLU A 255 -10.52 -11.46 -5.01
CA GLU A 255 -9.84 -11.09 -3.77
C GLU A 255 -8.37 -10.75 -4.02
N GLU A 256 -7.69 -11.52 -4.88
CA GLU A 256 -6.28 -11.25 -5.24
C GLU A 256 -6.13 -9.94 -6.02
N LEU A 257 -7.09 -9.61 -6.89
CA LEU A 257 -7.14 -8.32 -7.56
C LEU A 257 -7.44 -7.17 -6.59
N ALA A 258 -8.12 -7.43 -5.48
CA ALA A 258 -8.40 -6.44 -4.43
C ALA A 258 -7.26 -6.26 -3.43
N ASP A 259 -6.25 -7.13 -3.45
CA ASP A 259 -5.10 -7.10 -2.55
C ASP A 259 -4.24 -5.83 -2.77
N LEU A 260 -3.98 -5.10 -1.68
CA LEU A 260 -3.18 -3.87 -1.70
C LEU A 260 -1.69 -4.14 -1.90
N GLU A 261 -1.21 -5.33 -1.51
CA GLU A 261 0.14 -5.79 -1.80
C GLU A 261 0.26 -6.24 -3.28
N TYR A 262 -0.85 -6.60 -3.92
CA TYR A 262 -0.88 -6.85 -5.37
C TYR A 262 -0.88 -5.54 -6.18
N GLN A 263 -1.79 -4.62 -5.89
CA GLN A 263 -1.86 -3.32 -6.55
C GLN A 263 -2.26 -2.21 -5.58
N PHE A 264 -1.53 -1.11 -5.63
CA PHE A 264 -1.77 0.02 -4.75
C PHE A 264 -3.06 0.73 -5.16
N ARG A 265 -3.92 1.03 -4.20
CA ARG A 265 -5.15 1.80 -4.43
C ARG A 265 -5.13 3.04 -3.56
N VAL A 266 -4.99 4.22 -4.18
CA VAL A 266 -5.20 5.49 -3.49
C VAL A 266 -6.69 5.66 -3.27
N VAL A 267 -7.11 5.65 -2.00
CA VAL A 267 -8.46 6.04 -1.63
C VAL A 267 -8.42 7.48 -1.17
N TYR A 268 -9.00 8.36 -1.97
CA TYR A 268 -9.24 9.72 -1.53
C TYR A 268 -10.41 9.70 -0.57
N THR A 269 -10.14 9.76 0.73
CA THR A 269 -11.12 10.26 1.68
C THR A 269 -11.05 11.78 1.60
N PHE A 270 -12.14 12.41 1.18
CA PHE A 270 -12.29 13.86 1.38
C PHE A 270 -12.42 14.06 2.87
N ASP A 271 -11.32 14.40 3.53
CA ASP A 271 -11.43 15.04 4.82
C ASP A 271 -12.20 16.33 4.58
N SER A 272 -13.21 16.62 5.40
CA SER A 272 -14.06 17.80 5.26
C SER A 272 -13.31 19.11 5.60
N ALA A 273 -12.05 19.23 5.22
CA ALA A 273 -11.26 20.43 5.33
C ALA A 273 -11.58 21.34 4.15
N SER A 274 -11.97 22.56 4.48
CA SER A 274 -12.19 23.68 3.57
C SER A 274 -11.22 23.71 2.39
N LYS A 275 -11.77 23.95 1.19
CA LYS A 275 -11.06 24.21 -0.08
C LYS A 275 -9.73 24.96 0.16
N GLY A 276 -8.62 24.23 0.25
CA GLY A 276 -7.31 24.84 0.50
C GLY A 276 -6.22 23.89 0.98
N SER A 277 -6.56 22.78 1.65
CA SER A 277 -5.53 21.91 2.25
C SER A 277 -5.85 20.42 2.07
N ALA A 278 -5.86 19.95 0.82
CA ALA A 278 -5.84 18.51 0.54
C ALA A 278 -4.44 17.94 0.86
N HIS A 279 -4.21 17.61 2.12
CA HIS A 279 -3.03 16.85 2.56
C HIS A 279 -3.21 15.39 2.15
N ILE A 280 -2.25 14.85 1.39
CA ILE A 280 -2.21 13.41 1.06
C ILE A 280 -1.57 12.72 2.25
N GLN A 281 -2.32 11.87 2.94
CA GLN A 281 -1.79 10.97 3.94
C GLN A 281 -1.75 9.56 3.37
N PHE A 282 -0.54 8.98 3.27
CA PHE A 282 -0.36 7.59 2.88
C PHE A 282 -0.75 6.71 4.07
N LEU A 283 -1.82 5.93 3.90
CA LEU A 283 -2.30 5.02 4.92
C LEU A 283 -1.72 3.64 4.68
N THR A 284 -1.03 3.09 5.67
CA THR A 284 -0.60 1.69 5.64
C THR A 284 -1.81 0.79 5.97
N PRO A 285 -1.92 -0.42 5.42
CA PRO A 285 -3.01 -1.34 5.74
C PRO A 285 -3.12 -1.65 7.24
N GLU A 286 -1.99 -1.60 7.97
CA GLU A 286 -1.96 -1.85 9.41
C GLU A 286 -2.40 -0.65 10.27
N SER A 287 -2.46 0.56 9.71
CA SER A 287 -2.95 1.76 10.42
C SER A 287 -4.47 1.67 10.67
N GLU A 288 -4.96 2.26 11.76
CA GLU A 288 -6.40 2.28 12.09
C GLU A 288 -7.22 2.97 10.98
N GLU A 289 -6.65 4.02 10.40
CA GLU A 289 -7.19 4.74 9.25
C GLU A 289 -7.14 3.87 7.98
N GLY A 290 -6.10 3.08 7.77
CA GLY A 290 -5.98 2.12 6.66
C GLY A 290 -7.00 0.98 6.74
N LYS A 291 -7.26 0.44 7.94
CA LYS A 291 -8.35 -0.54 8.17
C LYS A 291 -9.73 0.07 7.91
N SER A 292 -9.95 1.30 8.37
CA SER A 292 -11.18 2.05 8.10
C SER A 292 -11.40 2.26 6.60
N VAL A 293 -10.35 2.64 5.87
CA VAL A 293 -10.38 2.82 4.42
C VAL A 293 -10.55 1.50 3.65
N HIS A 294 -9.95 0.40 4.10
CA HIS A 294 -10.18 -0.94 3.55
C HIS A 294 -11.67 -1.32 3.62
N ASN A 295 -12.32 -1.05 4.75
CA ASN A 295 -13.77 -1.24 4.92
C ASN A 295 -14.60 -0.32 4.01
N VAL A 296 -14.10 0.89 3.72
CA VAL A 296 -14.73 1.82 2.76
C VAL A 296 -14.58 1.32 1.32
N LEU A 297 -13.43 0.77 0.93
CA LEU A 297 -13.22 0.17 -0.40
C LEU A 297 -14.16 -1.01 -0.67
N GLN A 298 -14.35 -1.90 0.31
CA GLN A 298 -15.36 -2.96 0.24
C GLN A 298 -16.77 -2.37 0.08
N LYS A 299 -17.08 -1.25 0.75
CA LYS A 299 -18.35 -0.53 0.59
C LYS A 299 -18.51 0.17 -0.76
N TYR A 300 -17.43 0.53 -1.46
CA TYR A 300 -17.47 1.27 -2.73
C TYR A 300 -17.58 0.39 -3.98
N LYS A 301 -17.55 -0.94 -3.87
CA LYS A 301 -18.02 -1.84 -4.92
C LYS A 301 -19.56 -1.79 -4.94
N ILE A 302 -20.16 -0.61 -5.18
CA ILE A 302 -21.61 -0.49 -5.45
C ILE A 302 -21.82 -1.06 -6.86
N SER A 303 -21.87 -2.39 -6.92
CA SER A 303 -22.29 -3.15 -8.09
C SER A 303 -23.80 -3.03 -8.24
N ASP A 304 -24.30 -3.08 -9.48
CA ASP A 304 -25.73 -3.29 -9.76
C ASP A 304 -26.27 -4.52 -9.00
N GLU A 305 -25.41 -5.47 -8.64
CA GLU A 305 -25.73 -6.65 -7.83
C GLU A 305 -26.15 -6.34 -6.38
N LEU A 306 -25.69 -5.22 -5.80
CA LEU A 306 -26.09 -4.81 -4.43
C LEU A 306 -27.44 -4.10 -4.40
N TYR A 307 -27.87 -3.53 -5.53
CA TYR A 307 -29.16 -2.87 -5.70
C TYR A 307 -29.84 -3.39 -6.96
N PRO A 308 -30.15 -4.70 -7.03
CA PRO A 308 -30.55 -5.34 -8.28
C PRO A 308 -31.98 -4.96 -8.69
N TYR A 309 -32.77 -4.37 -7.80
CA TYR A 309 -34.21 -4.27 -7.98
C TYR A 309 -34.66 -2.92 -8.51
N ARG A 310 -35.42 -2.92 -9.60
CA ARG A 310 -36.19 -1.78 -10.10
C ARG A 310 -37.48 -1.61 -9.26
N PRO A 311 -38.10 -0.41 -9.27
CA PRO A 311 -39.34 -0.15 -8.54
C PRO A 311 -40.46 -1.20 -8.74
N GLY A 312 -40.62 -1.69 -9.97
CA GLY A 312 -41.62 -2.73 -10.28
C GLY A 312 -41.31 -4.08 -9.65
N GLU A 313 -40.03 -4.44 -9.57
CA GLU A 313 -39.57 -5.70 -8.96
C GLU A 313 -39.71 -5.65 -7.44
N VAL A 314 -39.39 -4.51 -6.82
CA VAL A 314 -39.66 -4.28 -5.39
C VAL A 314 -41.14 -4.46 -5.10
N ALA A 315 -42.02 -3.86 -5.91
CA ALA A 315 -43.46 -3.97 -5.69
C ALA A 315 -43.96 -5.43 -5.78
N ALA A 316 -43.49 -6.17 -6.79
CA ALA A 316 -43.81 -7.58 -6.97
C ALA A 316 -43.30 -8.45 -5.79
N MET A 317 -42.07 -8.21 -5.33
CA MET A 317 -41.49 -8.95 -4.20
C MET A 317 -42.20 -8.69 -2.90
N VAL A 318 -42.54 -7.43 -2.60
CA VAL A 318 -43.29 -7.07 -1.39
C VAL A 318 -44.69 -7.69 -1.41
N SER A 319 -45.39 -7.65 -2.55
CA SER A 319 -46.70 -8.28 -2.69
C SER A 319 -46.61 -9.80 -2.52
N LYS A 320 -45.60 -10.45 -3.09
CA LYS A 320 -45.35 -11.88 -2.94
C LYS A 320 -45.02 -12.28 -1.49
N LYS A 321 -44.13 -11.55 -0.81
CA LYS A 321 -43.70 -11.83 0.57
C LYS A 321 -44.80 -11.57 1.61
N THR A 322 -45.71 -10.62 1.36
CA THR A 322 -46.77 -10.24 2.31
C THR A 322 -48.13 -10.86 2.01
N SER A 323 -48.29 -11.47 0.83
CA SER A 323 -49.58 -11.90 0.28
C SER A 323 -50.66 -10.80 0.23
N LYS A 324 -50.26 -9.53 0.32
CA LYS A 324 -51.13 -8.35 0.21
C LYS A 324 -50.90 -7.68 -1.15
N ARG A 325 -51.93 -6.99 -1.66
CA ARG A 325 -51.79 -6.18 -2.87
C ARG A 325 -50.83 -5.02 -2.56
N PHE A 326 -49.72 -4.96 -3.28
CA PHE A 326 -48.76 -3.85 -3.21
C PHE A 326 -48.36 -3.48 -4.63
N THR A 327 -48.65 -2.24 -5.02
CA THR A 327 -48.52 -1.75 -6.39
C THR A 327 -47.36 -0.77 -6.53
N LEU A 328 -47.04 -0.38 -7.77
CA LEU A 328 -46.03 0.63 -8.06
C LEU A 328 -46.40 2.01 -7.49
N SER A 329 -47.69 2.30 -7.34
CA SER A 329 -48.17 3.52 -6.68
C SER A 329 -47.82 3.49 -5.19
N ASP A 330 -48.06 2.37 -4.52
CA ASP A 330 -47.75 2.19 -3.10
C ASP A 330 -46.24 2.30 -2.84
N HIS A 331 -45.43 1.72 -3.73
CA HIS A 331 -43.98 1.90 -3.73
C HIS A 331 -43.60 3.38 -3.87
N THR A 332 -44.34 4.12 -4.71
CA THR A 332 -44.08 5.54 -4.95
C THR A 332 -44.32 6.37 -3.70
N ASP A 333 -45.37 6.07 -2.95
CA ASP A 333 -45.68 6.77 -1.71
C ASP A 333 -44.75 6.34 -0.56
N ALA A 334 -44.32 5.08 -0.56
CA ALA A 334 -43.37 4.56 0.42
C ALA A 334 -42.00 5.25 0.34
N TRP A 335 -41.40 5.40 -0.85
CA TRP A 335 -40.10 6.08 -0.96
C TRP A 335 -40.20 7.57 -0.60
N LYS A 336 -41.33 8.22 -0.89
CA LYS A 336 -41.58 9.62 -0.49
C LYS A 336 -41.70 9.75 1.02
N ARG A 337 -42.44 8.86 1.67
CA ARG A 337 -42.64 8.83 3.13
C ARG A 337 -41.33 8.65 3.88
N HIS A 338 -40.51 7.69 3.43
CA HIS A 338 -39.22 7.36 4.02
C HIS A 338 -38.07 8.24 3.52
N LYS A 339 -38.36 9.18 2.62
CA LYS A 339 -37.37 10.09 2.00
C LYS A 339 -36.16 9.33 1.45
N VAL A 340 -36.41 8.16 0.86
CA VAL A 340 -35.35 7.26 0.37
C VAL A 340 -34.68 7.80 -0.88
N ARG A 341 -35.40 8.59 -1.68
CA ARG A 341 -34.85 9.27 -2.86
C ARG A 341 -35.55 10.62 -3.09
N PRO A 342 -34.95 11.53 -3.88
CA PRO A 342 -35.63 12.75 -4.32
C PRO A 342 -36.53 12.45 -5.53
N ALA A 343 -37.38 13.40 -5.91
CA ALA A 343 -38.20 13.26 -7.13
C ALA A 343 -37.34 13.17 -8.40
N LYS A 344 -36.19 13.87 -8.41
CA LYS A 344 -35.13 13.79 -9.42
C LYS A 344 -33.78 14.05 -8.75
N GLY A 345 -32.72 13.40 -9.25
CA GLY A 345 -31.34 13.61 -8.79
C GLY A 345 -30.79 12.47 -7.91
N ASP A 346 -29.55 12.66 -7.48
CA ASP A 346 -28.68 11.63 -6.93
C ASP A 346 -28.69 11.50 -5.39
N LYS A 347 -29.37 12.43 -4.70
CA LYS A 347 -29.45 12.50 -3.22
C LYS A 347 -30.34 11.40 -2.61
N THR A 348 -29.91 10.15 -2.78
CA THR A 348 -30.59 8.94 -2.30
C THR A 348 -30.09 8.50 -0.91
N ASN A 349 -30.94 7.85 -0.15
CA ASN A 349 -30.56 7.14 1.06
C ASN A 349 -29.91 5.81 0.66
N ARG A 350 -28.57 5.79 0.70
CA ARG A 350 -27.73 4.67 0.31
C ARG A 350 -27.93 3.41 1.15
N THR A 351 -28.68 3.44 2.25
CA THR A 351 -29.07 2.20 2.94
C THR A 351 -30.06 1.38 2.12
N TYR A 352 -30.82 2.02 1.22
CA TYR A 352 -31.99 1.41 0.55
C TYR A 352 -32.01 1.59 -0.97
N CYS A 353 -31.45 2.67 -1.49
CA CYS A 353 -31.58 3.05 -2.90
C CYS A 353 -30.34 3.77 -3.43
N ILE A 354 -30.08 3.58 -4.72
CA ILE A 354 -29.08 4.34 -5.48
C ILE A 354 -29.68 4.92 -6.76
N PHE A 355 -29.05 5.96 -7.29
CA PHE A 355 -29.39 6.58 -8.56
C PHE A 355 -28.32 6.30 -9.60
N HIS A 356 -28.75 5.84 -10.77
CA HIS A 356 -27.93 5.47 -11.90
C HIS A 356 -27.98 6.55 -12.97
N LYS A 357 -26.89 7.30 -13.09
CA LYS A 357 -26.77 8.40 -14.03
C LYS A 357 -26.79 7.95 -15.49
N ALA A 358 -26.33 6.73 -15.80
CA ALA A 358 -26.23 6.21 -17.15
C ALA A 358 -27.59 6.03 -17.85
N TYR A 359 -28.66 5.77 -17.09
CA TYR A 359 -30.00 5.54 -17.62
C TYR A 359 -31.10 6.29 -16.85
N ASP A 360 -30.72 7.31 -16.08
CA ASP A 360 -31.62 8.18 -15.29
C ASP A 360 -32.63 7.38 -14.43
N GLY A 361 -32.14 6.34 -13.77
CA GLY A 361 -32.95 5.35 -13.06
C GLY A 361 -32.57 5.16 -11.60
N TYR A 362 -33.45 4.57 -10.81
CA TYR A 362 -33.21 4.25 -9.41
C TYR A 362 -33.36 2.75 -9.17
N THR A 363 -32.44 2.15 -8.43
CA THR A 363 -32.54 0.75 -8.00
C THR A 363 -32.43 0.62 -6.49
N TYR A 364 -32.87 -0.53 -5.97
CA TYR A 364 -33.10 -0.82 -4.55
C TYR A 364 -32.51 -2.17 -4.16
N ASN A 365 -32.30 -2.38 -2.87
CA ASN A 365 -31.72 -3.60 -2.30
C ASN A 365 -32.73 -4.38 -1.43
N ASP A 366 -32.30 -5.52 -0.90
CA ASP A 366 -33.13 -6.35 0.00
C ASP A 366 -33.54 -5.64 1.28
N ALA A 367 -32.67 -4.80 1.85
CA ALA A 367 -32.97 -4.05 3.07
C ALA A 367 -34.19 -3.13 2.90
N TRP A 368 -34.39 -2.59 1.69
CA TRP A 368 -35.59 -1.81 1.36
C TRP A 368 -36.84 -2.68 1.29
N VAL A 369 -36.75 -3.86 0.66
CA VAL A 369 -37.85 -4.82 0.58
C VAL A 369 -38.28 -5.27 1.98
N ASP A 370 -37.32 -5.61 2.84
CA ASP A 370 -37.59 -6.12 4.18
C ASP A 370 -38.20 -5.05 5.09
N LEU A 371 -37.78 -3.78 4.94
CA LEU A 371 -38.44 -2.67 5.63
C LEU A 371 -39.93 -2.59 5.26
N LEU A 372 -40.26 -2.61 3.97
CA LEU A 372 -41.64 -2.53 3.49
C LEU A 372 -42.47 -3.74 3.94
N VAL A 373 -41.90 -4.95 3.85
CA VAL A 373 -42.56 -6.17 4.35
C VAL A 373 -42.83 -6.08 5.84
N SER A 374 -41.88 -5.57 6.64
CA SER A 374 -42.05 -5.42 8.08
C SER A 374 -43.16 -4.43 8.46
N GLU A 375 -43.33 -3.34 7.69
CA GLU A 375 -44.39 -2.36 7.93
C GLU A 375 -45.77 -2.92 7.59
N LEU A 376 -45.86 -3.75 6.56
CA LEU A 376 -47.10 -4.35 6.10
C LEU A 376 -47.53 -5.59 6.90
N THR A 377 -46.61 -6.18 7.68
CA THR A 377 -46.88 -7.34 8.54
C THR A 377 -47.03 -6.99 10.02
N LYS A 378 -46.68 -5.76 10.44
CA LYS A 378 -46.94 -5.28 11.81
C LYS A 378 -48.43 -5.32 12.12
N PRO A 379 -48.87 -5.96 13.24
CA PRO A 379 -50.25 -5.89 13.68
C PRO A 379 -50.58 -4.45 14.08
N ALA A 380 -51.74 -3.94 13.63
CA ALA A 380 -52.18 -2.59 13.91
C ALA A 380 -52.25 -2.36 15.44
N LYS A 381 -51.63 -1.27 15.92
CA LYS A 381 -51.89 -0.79 17.29
C LYS A 381 -53.33 -0.28 17.35
N PRO A 382 -54.15 -0.70 18.32
CA PRO A 382 -55.52 -0.23 18.44
C PRO A 382 -55.51 1.26 18.80
N GLY A 383 -56.03 2.12 17.91
CA GLY A 383 -56.27 3.55 18.20
C GLY A 383 -55.94 4.58 17.13
N ASP A 384 -55.50 4.23 15.92
CA ASP A 384 -55.21 5.22 14.86
C ASP A 384 -56.43 5.42 13.92
N PRO A 385 -57.06 6.61 13.86
CA PRO A 385 -58.22 6.86 13.02
C PRO A 385 -57.76 7.13 11.58
N GLY A 386 -57.63 6.07 10.81
CA GLY A 386 -57.23 6.12 9.39
C GLY A 386 -57.44 4.80 8.68
N ASN A 387 -58.57 4.11 8.94
CA ASN A 387 -58.93 2.89 8.22
C ASN A 387 -59.78 3.22 6.98
N ASN A 388 -59.13 3.74 5.94
CA ASN A 388 -59.73 3.94 4.60
C ASN A 388 -59.05 3.04 3.55
N GLY A 389 -58.52 1.88 3.93
CA GLY A 389 -57.92 0.93 2.97
C GLY A 389 -56.62 1.40 2.29
N ASP A 390 -56.09 2.57 2.64
CA ASP A 390 -54.78 3.02 2.19
C ASP A 390 -53.67 2.30 2.95
N LEU A 391 -52.74 1.68 2.22
CA LEU A 391 -51.55 1.03 2.79
C LEU A 391 -50.65 2.02 3.56
N PHE A 392 -50.79 3.33 3.30
CA PHE A 392 -50.05 4.40 3.97
C PHE A 392 -50.93 5.66 4.17
N PRO A 393 -51.73 5.77 5.25
CA PRO A 393 -52.48 6.99 5.52
C PRO A 393 -51.55 8.20 5.83
N PRO A 394 -51.98 9.43 5.50
CA PRO A 394 -51.19 10.64 5.75
C PRO A 394 -50.99 10.87 7.26
N LYS A 395 -49.75 11.18 7.68
CA LYS A 395 -49.50 11.64 9.05
C LYS A 395 -50.23 12.96 9.27
N LYS A 396 -51.01 13.07 10.35
CA LYS A 396 -51.43 14.38 10.90
C LYS A 396 -50.17 15.25 11.08
N ALA A 397 -50.25 16.48 10.61
CA ALA A 397 -49.22 17.49 10.83
C ALA A 397 -48.93 17.55 12.34
N ALA A 398 -47.70 17.28 12.75
CA ALA A 398 -47.29 17.50 14.13
C ALA A 398 -47.35 19.01 14.40
N GLU A 399 -48.07 19.41 15.45
CA GLU A 399 -48.05 20.78 15.96
C GLU A 399 -46.60 21.23 16.18
N ALA A 400 -46.28 22.43 15.69
CA ALA A 400 -45.00 23.07 15.95
C ALA A 400 -44.81 23.23 17.48
N PRO A 401 -43.62 22.95 18.02
CA PRO A 401 -43.36 23.17 19.44
C PRO A 401 -43.51 24.65 19.77
N LYS A 402 -44.36 24.95 20.78
CA LYS A 402 -44.54 26.29 21.33
C LYS A 402 -43.19 26.79 21.89
N VAL A 403 -42.72 27.92 21.36
CA VAL A 403 -41.60 28.69 21.91
C VAL A 403 -42.07 29.32 23.23
N ALA A 404 -41.49 28.90 24.35
CA ALA A 404 -41.64 29.60 25.62
C ALA A 404 -40.63 30.74 25.67
N ILE A 405 -41.14 31.96 25.64
CA ILE A 405 -40.41 33.21 25.89
C ILE A 405 -40.21 33.33 27.41
N GLY A 406 -38.97 33.44 27.85
CA GLY A 406 -38.60 33.82 29.22
C GLY A 406 -37.42 34.80 29.20
N ILE A 407 -37.70 36.07 29.49
CA ILE A 407 -36.75 37.18 29.68
C ILE A 407 -36.30 37.20 31.17
N PRO A 408 -35.09 37.74 31.51
CA PRO A 408 -34.23 37.27 32.62
C PRO A 408 -34.23 38.19 33.85
N PRO A 409 -33.35 37.93 34.84
CA PRO A 409 -32.57 39.00 35.49
C PRO A 409 -31.05 38.67 35.42
N VAL A 410 -30.17 39.54 34.87
CA VAL A 410 -29.58 40.77 35.45
C VAL A 410 -28.57 40.51 36.59
N LEU A 411 -27.45 41.23 36.51
CA LEU A 411 -26.33 41.42 37.46
C LEU A 411 -25.24 40.31 37.45
N THR A 412 -23.93 40.56 37.41
CA THR A 412 -23.12 41.79 37.45
C THR A 412 -21.75 41.47 36.87
N THR A 413 -21.25 42.35 36.01
CA THR A 413 -19.85 42.41 35.59
C THR A 413 -18.98 42.85 36.77
N LEU A 414 -17.96 42.07 37.12
CA LEU A 414 -16.77 42.57 37.81
C LEU A 414 -15.61 42.47 36.82
N MET A 415 -15.37 43.59 36.15
CA MET A 415 -14.09 43.90 35.52
C MET A 415 -13.18 44.57 36.55
N ALA A 416 -11.88 44.48 36.25
CA ALA A 416 -10.81 45.44 36.50
C ALA A 416 -9.80 45.08 37.62
N PRO A 417 -8.57 45.63 37.59
CA PRO A 417 -7.73 45.96 36.42
C PRO A 417 -6.21 45.80 36.62
N GLY A 418 -5.49 45.92 35.49
CA GLY A 418 -4.26 46.74 35.42
C GLY A 418 -2.95 46.02 35.78
N LYS A 419 -1.76 46.43 35.33
CA LYS A 419 -1.17 47.54 34.54
C LYS A 419 0.15 46.91 34.01
N GLY A 420 0.78 47.26 32.91
CA GLY A 420 1.07 48.55 32.32
C GLY A 420 2.56 48.55 31.91
N GLN A 421 2.83 48.99 30.69
CA GLN A 421 4.04 49.68 30.18
C GLN A 421 5.43 49.26 30.69
N SER A 422 6.27 48.77 29.77
CA SER A 422 7.47 49.46 29.24
C SER A 422 8.20 48.54 28.26
#